data_AF-A0A939UX56-F1
#
_entry.id   AF-A0A939UX56-F1
#
_cell.length_a   1.000
_cell.length_b   1.000
_cell.length_c   1.000
_cell.angle_alpha   90.00
_cell.angle_beta   90.00
_cell.angle_gamma   90.00
#
_symmetry.space_group_name_H-M   'P 1'
#
loop_
_entity.id
_entity.type
_entity.pdbx_description
1 polymer ?
#
loop_
_entity_poly.entity_id
_entity_poly.type
_entity_poly.pdbx_seq_one_letter_code
_entity_poly.pdbx_strand_id
1 'polypeptide(L)'
;MKKTVSIILALLLLILCLPTGVFAAVSTGTVIDTDGSDGYAGDYVVIYNPATEATNSKSTGNMTGLIETEVGGEKNQEAQPCDIPYLIDADPYFAELAKEQGVTKPVTDRAEVEALSFNVGDTHNFIIMNYSPAGYYMEFKVLAKGEHCYVWTPTSTAANVYPLDSINPDFAQMAADMFDSKFDLMQSSFGDHDNGSQGDGRLNLLYYNIDDGWEPGQGYIGGYFYALDLYLDGMPVLNIDTYPGVHYVNSAGENMDDISRTYNVIVHEYQHLINYSQCGAADTWINECMSAAAEEICFPGSSVYPRVQTWTDHYYSEQQDWDTPPEEVEYVSGYSVENGYSLYDWSNDLPMDDLLVLYAQVSLFAQYMYSRFGNTVFHSIMDNMSTGGGLSAANSFQSICQAATGVDPATLAQNFRVALTANTSPDEYEGIYSFSMQEGYEPADYHGVQNLYDLLCPVVFTGSSCSIKGGGAICVKPVGGVYYPPSGAASGLVYIGITRNTEPHDFLLGDVDMNGVVNSADALLTLRYAMGLVELTPEQLERADMDGNGTVNSADALAILRVSMGLNKKRR
;
A
#
# COMPACT_ATOMS: atom_id res chain seq x y z
N MET A 1 19.26 45.39 -53.69
CA MET A 1 18.77 44.20 -52.95
C MET A 1 17.41 44.54 -52.35
N LYS A 2 16.38 44.42 -53.20
CA LYS A 2 14.95 44.64 -52.92
C LYS A 2 14.28 43.48 -53.65
N LYS A 3 14.08 42.35 -52.97
CA LYS A 3 13.26 41.19 -53.44
C LYS A 3 13.11 40.00 -52.48
N THR A 4 13.46 40.13 -51.19
CA THR A 4 13.32 39.01 -50.22
C THR A 4 12.40 39.29 -49.02
N VAL A 5 11.78 40.47 -48.93
CA VAL A 5 10.93 40.86 -47.79
C VAL A 5 9.41 40.65 -48.07
N SER A 6 9.02 40.22 -49.26
CA SER A 6 7.60 40.21 -49.66
C SER A 6 6.87 38.86 -49.58
N ILE A 7 7.54 37.77 -49.17
CA ILE A 7 6.91 36.42 -49.07
C ILE A 7 6.55 36.08 -47.61
N ILE A 8 7.25 36.63 -46.62
CA ILE A 8 7.00 36.34 -45.20
C ILE A 8 5.77 37.12 -44.66
N LEU A 9 5.45 38.28 -45.23
CA LEU A 9 4.29 39.08 -44.80
C LEU A 9 2.95 38.60 -45.41
N ALA A 10 2.98 37.76 -46.45
CA ALA A 10 1.78 37.21 -47.08
C ALA A 10 1.31 35.89 -46.45
N LEU A 11 2.19 35.17 -45.75
CA LEU A 11 1.82 33.97 -44.99
C LEU A 11 1.23 34.28 -43.61
N LEU A 12 1.54 35.45 -43.04
CA LEU A 12 1.07 35.88 -41.72
C LEU A 12 -0.32 36.54 -41.70
N LEU A 13 -0.96 36.72 -42.87
CA LEU A 13 -2.26 37.40 -42.99
C LEU A 13 -3.40 36.51 -43.51
N LEU A 14 -3.19 35.19 -43.58
CA LEU A 14 -4.20 34.22 -44.03
C LEU A 14 -4.72 33.27 -42.94
N ILE A 15 -4.52 33.59 -41.65
CA ILE A 15 -5.15 32.89 -40.50
C ILE A 15 -6.06 33.87 -39.74
N LEU A 16 -6.90 34.59 -40.48
CA LEU A 16 -7.97 35.43 -39.94
C LEU A 16 -9.19 35.22 -40.82
N CYS A 17 -9.90 34.12 -40.58
CA CYS A 17 -11.32 33.86 -40.88
C CYS A 17 -11.59 32.34 -40.77
N LEU A 18 -11.55 31.80 -39.56
CA LEU A 18 -12.33 30.61 -39.24
C LEU A 18 -13.47 31.05 -38.31
N PRO A 19 -14.68 30.52 -38.49
CA PRO A 19 -15.82 30.88 -37.66
C PRO A 19 -15.47 30.61 -36.20
N THR A 20 -15.91 31.50 -35.32
CA THR A 20 -15.83 31.34 -33.86
C THR A 20 -16.52 30.05 -33.46
N GLY A 21 -15.76 28.95 -33.49
CA GLY A 21 -16.07 27.74 -32.77
C GLY A 21 -15.94 28.05 -31.30
N VAL A 22 -16.92 27.60 -30.54
CA VAL A 22 -16.87 27.56 -29.09
C VAL A 22 -15.60 26.77 -28.74
N PHE A 23 -14.55 27.44 -28.28
CA PHE A 23 -13.49 26.76 -27.55
C PHE A 23 -14.14 26.31 -26.24
N ALA A 24 -14.52 25.03 -26.18
CA ALA A 24 -14.71 24.36 -24.91
C ALA A 24 -13.41 24.56 -24.12
N ALA A 25 -13.52 24.94 -22.85
CA ALA A 25 -12.37 24.91 -21.98
C ALA A 25 -11.80 23.48 -22.05
N VAL A 26 -10.56 23.34 -22.50
CA VAL A 26 -9.84 22.08 -22.36
C VAL A 26 -9.79 21.83 -20.86
N SER A 27 -10.45 20.76 -20.42
CA SER A 27 -10.33 20.25 -19.05
C SER A 27 -8.87 19.88 -18.87
N THR A 28 -8.13 20.65 -18.09
CA THR A 28 -6.73 20.34 -17.75
C THR A 28 -6.62 19.21 -16.71
N GLY A 29 -7.75 18.63 -16.30
CA GLY A 29 -7.84 17.56 -15.31
C GLY A 29 -8.41 16.26 -15.86
N THR A 30 -8.15 15.16 -15.13
CA THR A 30 -8.75 13.84 -15.38
C THR A 30 -10.27 13.97 -15.42
N VAL A 31 -10.92 13.32 -16.39
CA VAL A 31 -12.38 13.37 -16.53
C VAL A 31 -12.97 12.03 -16.14
N ILE A 32 -13.87 12.07 -15.17
CA ILE A 32 -14.64 10.91 -14.69
C ILE A 32 -16.07 10.98 -15.25
N ASP A 33 -16.46 9.96 -15.99
CA ASP A 33 -17.79 9.79 -16.57
C ASP A 33 -18.56 8.65 -15.89
N THR A 34 -19.63 9.01 -15.20
CA THR A 34 -20.54 8.04 -14.56
C THR A 34 -21.91 7.99 -15.25
N ASP A 35 -22.15 8.75 -16.33
CA ASP A 35 -23.43 8.80 -17.03
C ASP A 35 -23.46 7.83 -18.21
N GLY A 36 -24.11 6.69 -18.02
CA GLY A 36 -24.26 5.70 -19.09
C GLY A 36 -25.28 6.03 -20.18
N SER A 37 -25.86 7.24 -20.22
CA SER A 37 -26.96 7.58 -21.12
C SER A 37 -26.57 7.56 -22.61
N ASP A 38 -25.31 7.86 -22.93
CA ASP A 38 -24.73 7.79 -24.27
C ASP A 38 -23.48 6.89 -24.35
N GLY A 39 -23.32 5.99 -23.37
CA GLY A 39 -22.13 5.15 -23.20
C GLY A 39 -21.14 5.79 -22.24
N TYR A 40 -20.20 5.01 -21.72
CA TYR A 40 -19.20 5.50 -20.76
C TYR A 40 -17.94 5.92 -21.52
N ALA A 41 -17.65 7.21 -21.55
CA ALA A 41 -16.55 7.79 -22.32
C ALA A 41 -15.25 7.84 -21.51
N GLY A 42 -14.13 7.55 -22.17
CA GLY A 42 -12.80 7.66 -21.58
C GLY A 42 -11.75 6.81 -22.30
N ASP A 43 -10.49 7.04 -21.92
CA ASP A 43 -9.37 6.16 -22.30
C ASP A 43 -9.50 4.80 -21.64
N TYR A 44 -10.10 4.77 -20.44
CA TYR A 44 -10.36 3.57 -19.67
C TYR A 44 -11.79 3.54 -19.16
N VAL A 45 -12.30 2.34 -18.90
CA VAL A 45 -13.55 2.12 -18.16
C VAL A 45 -13.32 1.10 -17.06
N VAL A 46 -13.55 1.52 -15.81
CA VAL A 46 -13.58 0.61 -14.66
C VAL A 46 -14.96 -0.02 -14.57
N ILE A 47 -15.01 -1.35 -14.57
CA ILE A 47 -16.24 -2.14 -14.41
C ILE A 47 -16.19 -2.80 -13.04
N TYR A 48 -17.12 -2.45 -12.16
CA TYR A 48 -17.10 -2.79 -10.75
C TYR A 48 -18.37 -3.51 -10.29
N ASN A 49 -18.23 -4.48 -9.39
CA ASN A 49 -19.36 -5.12 -8.72
C ASN A 49 -19.53 -4.58 -7.28
N PRO A 50 -20.57 -3.78 -6.99
CA PRO A 50 -20.77 -3.12 -5.70
C PRO A 50 -21.23 -4.05 -4.57
N ALA A 51 -21.40 -5.35 -4.83
CA ALA A 51 -21.72 -6.29 -3.77
C ALA A 51 -20.55 -6.41 -2.78
N THR A 52 -20.82 -6.38 -1.48
CA THR A 52 -19.83 -6.61 -0.42
C THR A 52 -19.64 -8.09 -0.10
N GLU A 53 -20.40 -8.97 -0.74
CA GLU A 53 -20.34 -10.43 -0.56
C GLU A 53 -19.47 -11.04 -1.67
N ALA A 54 -18.35 -11.66 -1.30
CA ALA A 54 -17.40 -12.29 -2.23
C ALA A 54 -18.05 -13.26 -3.23
N THR A 55 -19.06 -14.02 -2.77
CA THR A 55 -19.74 -15.02 -3.60
C THR A 55 -20.68 -14.42 -4.66
N ASN A 56 -21.02 -13.13 -4.56
CA ASN A 56 -21.88 -12.45 -5.52
C ASN A 56 -21.13 -12.21 -6.84
N SER A 57 -21.49 -12.96 -7.88
CA SER A 57 -20.79 -12.93 -9.17
C SER A 57 -21.66 -12.29 -10.25
N LYS A 58 -21.10 -11.34 -11.01
CA LYS A 58 -21.78 -10.66 -12.12
C LYS A 58 -21.00 -10.81 -13.42
N SER A 59 -21.67 -11.33 -14.46
CA SER A 59 -21.06 -11.47 -15.79
C SER A 59 -20.92 -10.13 -16.48
N THR A 60 -19.79 -9.88 -17.15
CA THR A 60 -19.62 -8.72 -18.05
C THR A 60 -20.35 -8.90 -19.38
N GLY A 61 -20.84 -10.10 -19.69
CA GLY A 61 -21.19 -10.49 -21.04
C GLY A 61 -19.97 -10.58 -21.96
N ASN A 62 -20.20 -10.77 -23.26
CA ASN A 62 -19.12 -10.81 -24.25
C ASN A 62 -18.75 -9.39 -24.68
N MET A 63 -17.49 -9.01 -24.45
CA MET A 63 -16.92 -7.69 -24.74
C MET A 63 -16.12 -7.66 -26.05
N THR A 64 -16.09 -8.76 -26.81
CA THR A 64 -15.34 -8.85 -28.08
C THR A 64 -15.71 -7.73 -29.04
N GLY A 65 -14.71 -6.94 -29.46
CA GLY A 65 -14.89 -5.80 -30.35
C GLY A 65 -15.40 -4.52 -29.68
N LEU A 66 -15.62 -4.54 -28.36
CA LEU A 66 -15.95 -3.35 -27.55
C LEU A 66 -14.73 -2.80 -26.82
N ILE A 67 -13.72 -3.63 -26.59
CA ILE A 67 -12.48 -3.27 -25.89
C ILE A 67 -11.27 -3.57 -26.78
N GLU A 68 -10.20 -2.83 -26.57
CA GLU A 68 -8.90 -3.11 -27.17
C GLU A 68 -8.34 -4.42 -26.57
N THR A 69 -7.65 -5.20 -27.40
CA THR A 69 -7.13 -6.52 -27.03
C THR A 69 -5.61 -6.58 -27.09
N GLU A 70 -4.97 -5.44 -27.27
CA GLU A 70 -3.52 -5.27 -27.29
C GLU A 70 -3.21 -4.03 -26.46
N VAL A 71 -2.25 -4.13 -25.55
CA VAL A 71 -1.73 -3.01 -24.77
C VAL A 71 -0.43 -2.54 -25.44
N GLY A 72 -0.23 -1.22 -25.52
CA GLY A 72 0.94 -0.64 -26.20
C GLY A 72 2.28 -0.81 -25.46
N GLY A 73 2.25 -1.37 -24.23
CA GLY A 73 3.39 -1.49 -23.33
C GLY A 73 4.32 -2.66 -23.63
N GLU A 74 5.58 -2.53 -23.23
CA GLU A 74 6.55 -3.62 -23.26
C GLU A 74 6.09 -4.79 -22.37
N LYS A 75 6.30 -6.02 -22.85
CA LYS A 75 6.08 -7.22 -22.03
C LYS A 75 7.03 -7.20 -20.83
N ASN A 76 6.57 -7.75 -19.70
CA ASN A 76 7.31 -7.96 -18.47
C ASN A 76 8.79 -8.24 -18.73
N GLN A 77 9.67 -7.45 -18.13
CA GLN A 77 11.04 -7.91 -17.96
C GLN A 77 10.99 -9.12 -17.03
N GLU A 78 11.50 -10.27 -17.49
CA GLU A 78 11.64 -11.45 -16.62
C GLU A 78 12.41 -11.02 -15.38
N ALA A 79 11.80 -11.23 -14.21
CA ALA A 79 12.48 -11.07 -12.93
C ALA A 79 13.82 -11.79 -13.02
N GLN A 80 14.92 -11.04 -12.85
CA GLN A 80 16.23 -11.65 -12.85
C GLN A 80 16.27 -12.66 -11.70
N PRO A 81 16.77 -13.89 -11.91
CA PRO A 81 16.90 -14.86 -10.84
C PRO A 81 17.72 -14.24 -9.72
N CYS A 82 17.05 -14.04 -8.58
CA CYS A 82 17.63 -13.36 -7.45
C CYS A 82 17.46 -14.26 -6.23
N ASP A 83 18.53 -14.53 -5.50
CA ASP A 83 18.47 -15.27 -4.24
C ASP A 83 17.93 -14.41 -3.08
N ILE A 84 17.37 -13.22 -3.37
CA ILE A 84 16.75 -12.37 -2.36
C ILE A 84 15.50 -13.08 -1.84
N PRO A 85 15.46 -13.42 -0.54
CA PRO A 85 14.28 -14.01 0.08
C PRO A 85 13.12 -13.02 0.02
N TYR A 86 11.93 -13.49 -0.38
CA TYR A 86 10.70 -12.70 -0.31
C TYR A 86 9.82 -13.16 0.84
N LEU A 87 9.11 -12.22 1.47
CA LEU A 87 8.30 -12.49 2.66
C LEU A 87 6.98 -13.16 2.27
N ILE A 88 6.63 -14.20 3.03
CA ILE A 88 5.30 -14.80 3.09
C ILE A 88 4.78 -14.57 4.50
N ASP A 89 3.54 -14.12 4.60
CA ASP A 89 2.83 -14.00 5.85
C ASP A 89 2.11 -15.32 6.19
N ALA A 90 2.19 -15.73 7.45
CA ALA A 90 1.66 -16.97 7.98
C ALA A 90 0.23 -16.83 8.54
N ASP A 91 -0.32 -15.62 8.71
CA ASP A 91 -1.64 -15.41 9.31
C ASP A 91 -2.78 -16.12 8.56
N PRO A 92 -2.85 -16.18 7.20
CA PRO A 92 -3.93 -16.91 6.51
C PRO A 92 -4.00 -18.39 6.91
N TYR A 93 -2.84 -19.00 7.18
CA TYR A 93 -2.74 -20.37 7.67
C TYR A 93 -3.17 -20.48 9.14
N PHE A 94 -2.71 -19.57 10.00
CA PHE A 94 -3.07 -19.59 11.43
C PHE A 94 -4.53 -19.22 11.71
N ALA A 95 -5.10 -18.30 10.93
CA ALA A 95 -6.51 -17.92 11.00
C ALA A 95 -7.42 -19.12 10.72
N GLU A 96 -7.06 -20.00 9.78
CA GLU A 96 -7.79 -21.24 9.52
C GLU A 96 -7.61 -22.26 10.64
N LEU A 97 -6.37 -22.50 11.09
CA LEU A 97 -6.13 -23.39 12.23
C LEU A 97 -6.89 -22.96 13.49
N ALA A 98 -6.96 -21.66 13.77
CA ALA A 98 -7.71 -21.11 14.89
C ALA A 98 -9.23 -21.34 14.73
N LYS A 99 -9.76 -21.18 13.50
CA LYS A 99 -11.16 -21.50 13.16
C LYS A 99 -11.45 -22.99 13.35
N GLU A 100 -10.58 -23.88 12.85
CA GLU A 100 -10.73 -25.34 12.96
C GLU A 100 -10.65 -25.85 14.40
N GLN A 101 -9.74 -25.28 15.20
CA GLN A 101 -9.55 -25.65 16.60
C GLN A 101 -10.63 -25.07 17.52
N GLY A 102 -11.56 -24.26 16.97
CA GLY A 102 -12.62 -23.63 17.74
C GLY A 102 -12.08 -22.74 18.85
N VAL A 103 -10.95 -22.07 18.60
CA VAL A 103 -10.34 -21.11 19.54
C VAL A 103 -11.24 -19.87 19.57
N THR A 104 -12.35 -19.98 20.30
CA THR A 104 -13.13 -18.82 20.73
C THR A 104 -12.28 -18.03 21.70
N LYS A 105 -12.26 -16.70 21.56
CA LYS A 105 -11.61 -15.72 22.47
C LYS A 105 -11.25 -16.38 23.80
N PRO A 106 -9.96 -16.66 24.08
CA PRO A 106 -9.56 -17.21 25.35
C PRO A 106 -10.13 -16.28 26.39
N VAL A 107 -10.97 -16.88 27.22
CA VAL A 107 -11.53 -16.21 28.38
C VAL A 107 -10.33 -15.69 29.17
N THR A 108 -10.18 -14.37 29.21
CA THR A 108 -9.18 -13.67 30.01
C THR A 108 -9.38 -13.89 31.52
N ASP A 109 -10.40 -14.66 31.94
CA ASP A 109 -10.55 -15.15 33.32
C ASP A 109 -9.55 -16.26 33.68
N ARG A 110 -8.25 -16.04 33.48
CA ARG A 110 -7.29 -16.60 34.43
C ARG A 110 -7.20 -15.61 35.59
N ALA A 111 -7.16 -16.12 36.81
CA ALA A 111 -6.84 -15.27 37.95
C ALA A 111 -5.49 -14.61 37.67
N GLU A 112 -5.45 -13.27 37.68
CA GLU A 112 -4.20 -12.52 37.55
C GLU A 112 -3.19 -13.12 38.53
N VAL A 113 -2.11 -13.65 37.97
CA VAL A 113 -0.95 -14.15 38.70
C VAL A 113 0.12 -13.07 38.68
N GLU A 114 1.16 -13.22 39.50
CA GLU A 114 2.26 -12.25 39.55
C GLU A 114 2.89 -12.08 38.15
N ALA A 115 2.95 -10.84 37.68
CA ALA A 115 3.52 -10.50 36.39
C ALA A 115 5.00 -10.88 36.33
N LEU A 116 5.41 -11.45 35.20
CA LEU A 116 6.79 -11.81 34.93
C LEU A 116 7.51 -10.60 34.32
N SER A 117 8.61 -10.21 34.93
CA SER A 117 9.48 -9.15 34.43
C SER A 117 10.92 -9.64 34.42
N PHE A 118 11.67 -9.23 33.40
CA PHE A 118 12.99 -9.77 33.12
C PHE A 118 14.03 -8.67 33.02
N ASN A 119 15.30 -9.02 33.25
CA ASN A 119 16.47 -8.19 32.99
C ASN A 119 17.32 -8.81 31.88
N VAL A 120 18.17 -7.99 31.26
CA VAL A 120 19.14 -8.49 30.28
C VAL A 120 19.98 -9.61 30.91
N GLY A 121 20.05 -10.75 30.21
CA GLY A 121 20.73 -11.96 30.66
C GLY A 121 19.85 -12.97 31.41
N ASP A 122 18.64 -12.61 31.83
CA ASP A 122 17.69 -13.58 32.39
C ASP A 122 17.23 -14.56 31.29
N THR A 123 16.89 -15.79 31.70
CA THR A 123 16.38 -16.83 30.80
C THR A 123 14.95 -17.22 31.10
N HIS A 124 14.23 -17.65 30.06
CA HIS A 124 12.86 -18.14 30.15
C HIS A 124 12.61 -19.25 29.13
N ASN A 125 11.73 -20.20 29.46
CA ASN A 125 11.31 -21.24 28.52
C ASN A 125 9.97 -20.83 27.91
N PHE A 126 9.94 -20.60 26.60
CA PHE A 126 8.74 -20.30 25.84
C PHE A 126 8.17 -21.56 25.17
N ILE A 127 6.85 -21.56 24.97
CA ILE A 127 6.16 -22.58 24.20
C ILE A 127 5.95 -22.08 22.78
N ILE A 128 6.62 -22.72 21.81
CA ILE A 128 6.49 -22.38 20.39
C ILE A 128 5.74 -23.50 19.68
N MET A 129 4.48 -23.27 19.33
CA MET A 129 3.60 -24.33 18.83
C MET A 129 3.87 -24.72 17.37
N ASN A 130 4.29 -23.79 16.52
CA ASN A 130 4.57 -24.04 15.10
C ASN A 130 5.95 -23.52 14.72
N TYR A 131 6.54 -24.10 13.67
CA TYR A 131 7.82 -23.64 13.10
C TYR A 131 8.99 -23.55 14.10
N SER A 132 8.96 -24.32 15.20
CA SER A 132 10.06 -24.37 16.15
C SER A 132 11.22 -25.24 15.62
N PRO A 133 12.45 -24.70 15.52
CA PRO A 133 13.61 -25.46 15.04
C PRO A 133 14.12 -26.50 16.05
N ALA A 134 13.68 -26.42 17.31
CA ALA A 134 14.19 -27.26 18.40
C ALA A 134 13.09 -27.77 19.34
N GLY A 135 11.90 -28.06 18.81
CA GLY A 135 10.76 -28.63 19.53
C GLY A 135 9.95 -27.60 20.32
N TYR A 136 8.80 -28.02 20.88
CA TYR A 136 7.80 -27.08 21.42
C TYR A 136 8.26 -26.22 22.61
N TYR A 137 9.31 -26.62 23.33
CA TYR A 137 9.82 -25.87 24.47
C TYR A 137 11.24 -25.43 24.17
N MET A 138 11.44 -24.11 24.10
CA MET A 138 12.75 -23.53 23.83
C MET A 138 13.10 -22.50 24.90
N GLU A 139 14.33 -22.61 25.41
CA GLU A 139 14.87 -21.62 26.34
C GLU A 139 15.47 -20.45 25.55
N PHE A 140 15.09 -19.25 25.95
CA PHE A 140 15.61 -17.99 25.45
C PHE A 140 16.27 -17.19 26.56
N LYS A 141 17.15 -16.29 26.15
CA LYS A 141 17.85 -15.31 26.99
C LYS A 141 17.50 -13.90 26.51
N VAL A 142 17.21 -13.00 27.43
CA VAL A 142 17.00 -11.58 27.11
C VAL A 142 18.33 -10.96 26.66
N LEU A 143 18.36 -10.42 25.44
CA LEU A 143 19.49 -9.65 24.92
C LEU A 143 19.32 -8.14 25.11
N ALA A 144 18.10 -7.65 24.92
CA ALA A 144 17.77 -6.24 25.13
C ALA A 144 16.44 -6.08 25.85
N LYS A 145 16.34 -4.99 26.61
CA LYS A 145 15.13 -4.57 27.32
C LYS A 145 14.84 -3.12 26.93
N GLY A 146 13.81 -2.94 26.12
CA GLY A 146 13.24 -1.64 25.81
C GLY A 146 12.26 -1.14 26.88
N GLU A 147 11.68 0.02 26.63
CA GLU A 147 10.57 0.55 27.40
C GLU A 147 9.33 -0.35 27.27
N HIS A 148 9.03 -0.80 26.04
CA HIS A 148 7.82 -1.53 25.68
C HIS A 148 8.08 -2.96 25.16
N CYS A 149 9.33 -3.42 25.11
CA CYS A 149 9.64 -4.75 24.63
C CYS A 149 10.82 -5.43 25.34
N TYR A 150 10.87 -6.75 25.18
CA TYR A 150 12.02 -7.61 25.42
C TYR A 150 12.44 -8.25 24.10
N VAL A 151 13.73 -8.23 23.80
CA VAL A 151 14.29 -8.94 22.64
C VAL A 151 15.05 -10.16 23.13
N TRP A 152 14.64 -11.32 22.63
CA TRP A 152 15.08 -12.63 23.09
C TRP A 152 15.84 -13.37 22.00
N THR A 153 16.86 -14.13 22.42
CA THR A 153 17.58 -15.07 21.54
C THR A 153 17.56 -16.47 22.16
N PRO A 154 17.50 -17.54 21.36
CA PRO A 154 17.58 -18.90 21.87
C PRO A 154 18.94 -19.18 22.52
N THR A 155 18.95 -20.01 23.58
CA THR A 155 20.19 -20.43 24.26
C THR A 155 20.81 -21.68 23.64
N SER A 156 20.05 -22.40 22.80
CA SER A 156 20.50 -23.60 22.11
C SER A 156 21.64 -23.28 21.14
N THR A 157 22.69 -24.10 21.17
CA THR A 157 23.81 -24.05 20.23
C THR A 157 23.64 -25.01 19.06
N ALA A 158 22.42 -25.50 18.81
CA ALA A 158 22.13 -26.33 17.65
C ALA A 158 22.34 -25.51 16.36
N ALA A 159 22.84 -26.15 15.31
CA ALA A 159 23.26 -25.47 14.09
C ALA A 159 22.10 -24.80 13.32
N ASN A 160 20.86 -25.20 13.57
CA ASN A 160 19.66 -24.74 12.87
C ASN A 160 18.85 -23.69 13.67
N VAL A 161 19.44 -23.04 14.67
CA VAL A 161 18.73 -22.14 15.60
C VAL A 161 19.10 -20.66 15.40
N TYR A 162 20.24 -20.37 14.76
CA TYR A 162 20.74 -19.02 14.43
C TYR A 162 20.51 -17.94 15.52
N PRO A 163 21.17 -18.03 16.70
CA PRO A 163 21.03 -17.03 17.75
C PRO A 163 21.42 -15.62 17.28
N LEU A 164 20.59 -14.63 17.60
CA LEU A 164 20.74 -13.25 17.13
C LEU A 164 22.06 -12.61 17.59
N ASP A 165 22.50 -12.88 18.84
CA ASP A 165 23.78 -12.38 19.37
C ASP A 165 25.01 -13.00 18.72
N SER A 166 24.86 -14.16 18.08
CA SER A 166 25.94 -14.81 17.31
C SER A 166 26.06 -14.24 15.90
N ILE A 167 24.97 -13.66 15.36
CA ILE A 167 24.96 -12.92 14.10
C ILE A 167 25.57 -11.54 14.34
N ASN A 168 24.95 -10.73 15.20
CA ASN A 168 25.47 -9.43 15.61
C ASN A 168 24.94 -9.03 16.99
N PRO A 169 25.83 -8.72 17.97
CA PRO A 169 25.41 -8.36 19.33
C PRO A 169 24.61 -7.05 19.44
N ASP A 170 24.70 -6.15 18.45
CA ASP A 170 24.02 -4.86 18.49
C ASP A 170 22.56 -4.95 18.01
N PHE A 171 22.20 -5.98 17.24
CA PHE A 171 20.87 -6.10 16.61
C PHE A 171 19.72 -6.14 17.61
N ALA A 172 19.91 -6.78 18.77
CA ALA A 172 18.86 -6.84 19.77
C ALA A 172 18.48 -5.45 20.31
N GLN A 173 19.47 -4.57 20.52
CA GLN A 173 19.17 -3.20 20.97
C GLN A 173 18.53 -2.38 19.85
N MET A 174 18.99 -2.54 18.60
CA MET A 174 18.39 -1.87 17.44
C MET A 174 16.92 -2.24 17.25
N ALA A 175 16.56 -3.53 17.41
CA ALA A 175 15.18 -3.98 17.32
C ALA A 175 14.31 -3.40 18.46
N ALA A 176 14.85 -3.36 19.69
CA ALA A 176 14.15 -2.77 20.83
C ALA A 176 13.89 -1.26 20.64
N ASP A 177 14.92 -0.51 20.26
CA ASP A 177 14.83 0.93 20.01
C ASP A 177 13.84 1.25 18.89
N MET A 178 13.85 0.44 17.82
CA MET A 178 12.90 0.56 16.71
C MET A 178 11.47 0.36 17.20
N PHE A 179 11.18 -0.75 17.89
CA PHE A 179 9.82 -1.05 18.35
C PHE A 179 9.29 0.03 19.30
N ASP A 180 10.10 0.43 20.29
CA ASP A 180 9.73 1.49 21.24
C ASP A 180 9.44 2.81 20.50
N SER A 181 10.18 3.14 19.43
CA SER A 181 9.94 4.35 18.64
C SER A 181 8.58 4.36 17.89
N LYS A 182 7.98 3.19 17.68
CA LYS A 182 6.71 3.02 16.95
C LYS A 182 5.54 2.67 17.85
N PHE A 183 5.78 2.30 19.11
CA PHE A 183 4.77 1.80 20.04
C PHE A 183 3.56 2.74 20.18
N ASP A 184 3.79 4.02 20.48
CA ASP A 184 2.72 5.01 20.66
C ASP A 184 1.93 5.24 19.36
N LEU A 185 2.62 5.23 18.21
CA LEU A 185 1.99 5.40 16.90
C LEU A 185 1.09 4.21 16.56
N MET A 186 1.55 2.99 16.85
CA MET A 186 0.77 1.77 16.68
C MET A 186 -0.47 1.76 17.57
N GLN A 187 -0.33 2.04 18.86
CA GLN A 187 -1.47 2.05 19.77
C GLN A 187 -2.47 3.17 19.46
N SER A 188 -2.00 4.36 19.11
CA SER A 188 -2.91 5.44 18.71
C SER A 188 -3.61 5.16 17.37
N SER A 189 -2.97 4.42 16.46
CA SER A 189 -3.54 4.11 15.14
C SER A 189 -4.48 2.89 15.15
N PHE A 190 -4.27 1.91 16.04
CA PHE A 190 -5.02 0.65 16.00
C PHE A 190 -5.66 0.26 17.33
N GLY A 191 -5.14 0.74 18.46
CA GLY A 191 -5.58 0.45 19.83
C GLY A 191 -4.61 -0.45 20.60
N ASP A 192 -5.04 -0.93 21.77
CA ASP A 192 -4.15 -1.59 22.72
C ASP A 192 -4.06 -3.12 22.51
N HIS A 193 -2.94 -3.72 22.89
CA HIS A 193 -2.82 -5.17 22.99
C HIS A 193 -3.11 -5.69 24.40
N ASP A 194 -3.46 -6.98 24.50
CA ASP A 194 -3.57 -7.71 25.75
C ASP A 194 -2.17 -8.01 26.32
N ASN A 195 -2.02 -7.92 27.64
CA ASN A 195 -0.81 -8.29 28.36
C ASN A 195 -0.77 -9.78 28.72
N GLY A 196 -1.85 -10.52 28.47
CA GLY A 196 -1.99 -11.89 28.93
C GLY A 196 -2.07 -11.98 30.45
N SER A 197 -2.05 -13.21 30.99
CA SER A 197 -2.20 -13.42 32.43
C SER A 197 -0.94 -13.11 33.26
N GLN A 198 0.21 -12.93 32.61
CA GLN A 198 1.54 -12.82 33.23
C GLN A 198 2.41 -11.69 32.64
N GLY A 199 1.97 -10.95 31.62
CA GLY A 199 2.79 -9.87 31.04
C GLY A 199 2.94 -8.67 31.96
N ASP A 200 4.09 -8.01 31.89
CA ASP A 200 4.40 -6.77 32.63
C ASP A 200 4.14 -5.48 31.84
N GLY A 201 3.45 -5.59 30.69
CA GLY A 201 3.21 -4.49 29.76
C GLY A 201 4.19 -4.45 28.57
N ARG A 202 5.20 -5.32 28.53
CA ARG A 202 6.13 -5.41 27.39
C ARG A 202 5.80 -6.56 26.44
N LEU A 203 6.07 -6.33 25.16
CA LEU A 203 6.04 -7.34 24.10
C LEU A 203 7.30 -8.22 24.14
N ASN A 204 7.16 -9.53 23.95
CA ASN A 204 8.30 -10.44 23.81
C ASN A 204 8.57 -10.71 22.32
N LEU A 205 9.67 -10.15 21.80
CA LEU A 205 10.16 -10.39 20.45
C LEU A 205 11.13 -11.57 20.47
N LEU A 206 10.68 -12.74 20.05
CA LEU A 206 11.48 -13.96 20.02
C LEU A 206 12.17 -14.08 18.66
N TYR A 207 13.47 -13.77 18.60
CA TYR A 207 14.27 -13.96 17.39
C TYR A 207 14.89 -15.35 17.37
N TYR A 208 14.54 -16.16 16.37
CA TYR A 208 15.12 -17.48 16.14
C TYR A 208 14.92 -17.89 14.67
N ASN A 209 15.55 -18.97 14.21
CA ASN A 209 15.32 -19.49 12.86
C ASN A 209 13.97 -20.21 12.78
N ILE A 210 13.00 -19.60 12.12
CA ILE A 210 11.67 -20.17 11.92
C ILE A 210 11.83 -21.38 10.98
N ASP A 211 11.40 -22.57 11.42
CA ASP A 211 11.55 -23.82 10.66
C ASP A 211 10.46 -23.96 9.58
N ASP A 212 10.48 -23.05 8.60
CA ASP A 212 9.52 -22.95 7.50
C ASP A 212 9.92 -23.75 6.24
N GLY A 213 11.12 -24.34 6.26
CA GLY A 213 11.67 -25.11 5.15
C GLY A 213 12.25 -24.26 4.02
N TRP A 214 12.59 -22.99 4.27
CA TRP A 214 13.12 -22.08 3.26
C TRP A 214 14.36 -22.62 2.52
N GLU A 215 14.38 -22.36 1.20
CA GLU A 215 15.52 -22.55 0.31
C GLU A 215 15.77 -21.28 -0.52
N PRO A 216 17.01 -21.00 -0.96
CA PRO A 216 17.32 -19.84 -1.80
C PRO A 216 16.40 -19.68 -3.01
N GLY A 217 15.88 -18.47 -3.21
CA GLY A 217 14.94 -18.14 -4.29
C GLY A 217 13.47 -18.50 -3.99
N GLN A 218 13.17 -19.03 -2.80
CA GLN A 218 11.79 -19.24 -2.33
C GLN A 218 11.39 -18.19 -1.30
N GLY A 219 10.08 -18.11 -1.04
CA GLY A 219 9.54 -17.26 0.02
C GLY A 219 9.71 -17.89 1.39
N TYR A 220 9.80 -17.06 2.42
CA TYR A 220 9.99 -17.48 3.82
C TYR A 220 9.01 -16.76 4.73
N ILE A 221 8.72 -17.35 5.88
CA ILE A 221 7.91 -16.74 6.93
C ILE A 221 8.81 -15.77 7.72
N GLY A 222 8.61 -14.47 7.53
CA GLY A 222 9.45 -13.45 8.20
C GLY A 222 9.20 -13.34 9.69
N GLY A 223 8.01 -13.70 10.13
CA GLY A 223 7.57 -13.67 11.51
C GLY A 223 6.11 -14.06 11.57
N TYR A 224 5.60 -14.22 12.79
CA TYR A 224 4.18 -14.43 13.01
C TYR A 224 3.76 -14.12 14.45
N PHE A 225 2.53 -13.65 14.58
CA PHE A 225 1.74 -13.73 15.80
C PHE A 225 0.89 -15.02 15.80
N TYR A 226 0.89 -15.75 16.92
CA TYR A 226 -0.06 -16.85 17.13
C TYR A 226 -0.75 -16.72 18.48
N ALA A 227 -2.08 -16.59 18.43
CA ALA A 227 -2.90 -16.39 19.62
C ALA A 227 -2.75 -17.48 20.70
N LEU A 228 -2.39 -18.70 20.31
CA LEU A 228 -2.17 -19.79 21.26
C LEU A 228 -0.87 -19.60 22.04
N ASP A 229 0.17 -19.01 21.46
CA ASP A 229 1.43 -18.72 22.15
C ASP A 229 1.18 -17.69 23.26
N LEU A 230 0.44 -16.61 22.96
CA LEU A 230 -0.06 -15.65 23.96
C LEU A 230 -0.80 -16.35 25.12
N TYR A 231 -1.68 -17.29 24.80
CA TYR A 231 -2.47 -18.01 25.82
C TYR A 231 -1.62 -18.99 26.65
N LEU A 232 -0.69 -19.70 26.02
CA LEU A 232 0.11 -20.75 26.66
C LEU A 232 1.23 -20.16 27.52
N ASP A 233 1.93 -19.15 27.02
CA ASP A 233 2.99 -18.44 27.75
C ASP A 233 2.42 -17.38 28.70
N GLY A 234 1.17 -16.94 28.48
CA GLY A 234 0.51 -15.94 29.32
C GLY A 234 1.09 -14.54 29.17
N MET A 235 1.89 -14.29 28.14
CA MET A 235 2.55 -13.01 27.83
C MET A 235 2.42 -12.74 26.33
N PRO A 236 2.40 -11.48 25.86
CA PRO A 236 2.38 -11.19 24.44
C PRO A 236 3.72 -11.56 23.80
N VAL A 237 3.65 -12.35 22.72
CA VAL A 237 4.79 -12.94 22.02
C VAL A 237 4.63 -12.71 20.52
N LEU A 238 5.69 -12.24 19.87
CA LEU A 238 5.87 -12.32 18.42
C LEU A 238 7.09 -13.18 18.11
N ASN A 239 6.97 -14.05 17.12
CA ASN A 239 8.05 -14.88 16.62
C ASN A 239 8.63 -14.20 15.38
N ILE A 240 9.94 -13.95 15.36
CA ILE A 240 10.60 -13.22 14.28
C ILE A 240 11.74 -14.08 13.74
N ASP A 241 11.76 -14.22 12.42
CA ASP A 241 12.75 -15.04 11.75
C ASP A 241 14.14 -14.39 11.74
N THR A 242 15.14 -15.20 12.04
CA THR A 242 16.55 -14.82 11.92
C THR A 242 17.18 -15.32 10.62
N TYR A 243 16.67 -16.41 10.03
CA TYR A 243 17.24 -17.00 8.82
C TYR A 243 16.14 -17.47 7.85
N PRO A 244 15.96 -16.80 6.69
CA PRO A 244 16.84 -15.78 6.11
C PRO A 244 16.54 -14.32 6.51
N GLY A 245 15.63 -14.08 7.45
CA GLY A 245 15.09 -12.75 7.75
C GLY A 245 16.12 -11.70 8.17
N VAL A 246 17.04 -12.06 9.06
CA VAL A 246 18.13 -11.19 9.53
C VAL A 246 19.44 -11.55 8.85
N HIS A 247 19.72 -12.84 8.72
CA HIS A 247 20.97 -13.39 8.22
C HIS A 247 20.69 -14.42 7.14
N TYR A 248 21.36 -14.30 6.00
CA TYR A 248 21.47 -15.41 5.04
C TYR A 248 22.76 -15.34 4.24
N VAL A 249 23.07 -16.42 3.53
CA VAL A 249 24.21 -16.46 2.61
C VAL A 249 23.67 -16.56 1.19
N ASN A 250 24.01 -15.59 0.33
CA ASN A 250 23.57 -15.61 -1.07
C ASN A 250 24.32 -16.68 -1.90
N SER A 251 23.92 -16.95 -3.15
CA SER A 251 24.61 -17.98 -3.96
C SER A 251 26.06 -17.62 -4.30
N ALA A 252 26.47 -16.36 -4.14
CA ALA A 252 27.87 -15.94 -4.29
C ALA A 252 28.72 -16.25 -3.04
N GLY A 253 28.09 -16.70 -1.94
CA GLY A 253 28.76 -17.00 -0.67
C GLY A 253 28.96 -15.77 0.22
N GLU A 254 28.23 -14.68 -0.02
CA GLU A 254 28.30 -13.45 0.77
C GLU A 254 27.26 -13.50 1.89
N ASN A 255 27.67 -13.11 3.10
CA ASN A 255 26.77 -12.97 4.24
C ASN A 255 25.97 -11.67 4.09
N MET A 256 24.67 -11.79 4.26
CA MET A 256 23.70 -10.71 4.18
C MET A 256 23.07 -10.56 5.56
N ASP A 257 23.61 -9.63 6.36
CA ASP A 257 23.16 -9.37 7.74
C ASP A 257 22.46 -8.01 7.81
N ASP A 258 21.15 -8.01 8.05
CA ASP A 258 20.37 -6.77 8.12
C ASP A 258 19.12 -6.95 9.00
N ILE A 259 19.17 -6.39 10.20
CA ILE A 259 18.04 -6.40 11.16
C ILE A 259 16.86 -5.55 10.69
N SER A 260 17.07 -4.56 9.81
CA SER A 260 15.99 -3.66 9.37
C SER A 260 14.95 -4.38 8.50
N ARG A 261 15.32 -5.52 7.90
CA ARG A 261 14.42 -6.39 7.13
C ARG A 261 13.28 -6.97 7.97
N THR A 262 13.42 -7.00 9.31
CA THR A 262 12.34 -7.47 10.20
C THR A 262 11.43 -6.35 10.70
N TYR A 263 11.70 -5.08 10.37
CA TYR A 263 10.96 -3.96 10.97
C TYR A 263 9.49 -3.91 10.52
N ASN A 264 9.24 -4.07 9.22
CA ASN A 264 7.88 -4.18 8.69
C ASN A 264 7.16 -5.40 9.25
N VAL A 265 7.85 -6.54 9.34
CA VAL A 265 7.31 -7.76 9.95
C VAL A 265 6.86 -7.49 11.39
N ILE A 266 7.71 -6.86 12.22
CA ILE A 266 7.36 -6.60 13.63
C ILE A 266 6.08 -5.76 13.75
N VAL A 267 5.94 -4.68 12.99
CA VAL A 267 4.74 -3.82 13.09
C VAL A 267 3.51 -4.48 12.49
N HIS A 268 3.69 -5.28 11.43
CA HIS A 268 2.64 -6.11 10.83
C HIS A 268 2.09 -7.13 11.85
N GLU A 269 2.97 -7.94 12.44
CA GLU A 269 2.60 -8.95 13.44
C GLU A 269 2.08 -8.34 14.75
N TYR A 270 2.61 -7.18 15.14
CA TYR A 270 2.09 -6.45 16.29
C TYR A 270 0.66 -5.94 16.04
N GLN A 271 0.33 -5.55 14.80
CA GLN A 271 -1.04 -5.21 14.43
C GLN A 271 -1.97 -6.42 14.63
N HIS A 272 -1.58 -7.62 14.20
CA HIS A 272 -2.37 -8.83 14.43
C HIS A 272 -2.61 -9.09 15.92
N LEU A 273 -1.59 -8.90 16.77
CA LEU A 273 -1.76 -8.99 18.21
C LEU A 273 -2.77 -7.96 18.74
N ILE A 274 -2.66 -6.69 18.33
CA ILE A 274 -3.62 -5.64 18.71
C ILE A 274 -5.03 -6.01 18.26
N ASN A 275 -5.16 -6.51 17.02
CA ASN A 275 -6.43 -6.89 16.44
C ASN A 275 -7.09 -8.02 17.22
N TYR A 276 -6.33 -9.07 17.49
CA TYR A 276 -6.78 -10.17 18.30
C TYR A 276 -7.21 -9.73 19.70
N SER A 277 -6.45 -8.84 20.32
CA SER A 277 -6.71 -8.34 21.67
C SER A 277 -8.04 -7.59 21.77
N GLN A 278 -8.35 -6.77 20.77
CA GLN A 278 -9.55 -5.95 20.77
C GLN A 278 -10.77 -6.66 20.19
N CYS A 279 -10.59 -7.35 19.07
CA CYS A 279 -11.66 -7.86 18.22
C CYS A 279 -11.81 -9.38 18.32
N GLY A 280 -10.79 -10.11 18.78
CA GLY A 280 -10.72 -11.56 18.68
C GLY A 280 -10.45 -12.00 17.23
N ALA A 281 -11.20 -12.98 16.73
CA ALA A 281 -11.05 -13.43 15.35
C ALA A 281 -11.74 -12.47 14.37
N ALA A 282 -10.95 -11.63 13.70
CA ALA A 282 -11.40 -10.83 12.55
C ALA A 282 -11.46 -11.68 11.27
N ASP A 283 -12.12 -11.16 10.25
CA ASP A 283 -12.06 -11.75 8.90
C ASP A 283 -10.66 -11.48 8.32
N THR A 284 -10.07 -12.46 7.64
CA THR A 284 -8.65 -12.46 7.24
C THR A 284 -8.34 -11.24 6.38
N TRP A 285 -9.20 -10.92 5.43
CA TRP A 285 -8.96 -9.80 4.50
C TRP A 285 -8.82 -8.44 5.20
N ILE A 286 -9.63 -8.18 6.24
CA ILE A 286 -9.55 -6.92 6.99
C ILE A 286 -8.42 -6.96 8.01
N ASN A 287 -8.08 -8.15 8.53
CA ASN A 287 -6.91 -8.34 9.37
C ASN A 287 -5.66 -7.92 8.61
N GLU A 288 -5.47 -8.48 7.40
CA GLU A 288 -4.34 -8.14 6.53
C GLU A 288 -4.33 -6.71 6.04
N CYS A 289 -5.51 -6.15 5.72
CA CYS A 289 -5.65 -4.74 5.37
C CYS A 289 -5.11 -3.84 6.50
N MET A 290 -5.40 -4.16 7.76
CA MET A 290 -4.94 -3.36 8.89
C MET A 290 -3.45 -3.56 9.15
N SER A 291 -2.93 -4.78 9.05
CA SER A 291 -1.49 -5.05 9.19
C SER A 291 -0.67 -4.38 8.08
N ALA A 292 -1.15 -4.40 6.84
CA ALA A 292 -0.55 -3.65 5.75
C ALA A 292 -0.60 -2.13 5.96
N ALA A 293 -1.65 -1.62 6.64
CA ALA A 293 -1.68 -0.22 7.05
C ALA A 293 -0.56 0.10 8.06
N ALA A 294 -0.26 -0.82 8.98
CA ALA A 294 0.75 -0.63 10.03
C ALA A 294 2.17 -0.50 9.46
N GLU A 295 2.52 -1.31 8.45
CA GLU A 295 3.80 -1.22 7.75
C GLU A 295 4.05 0.19 7.23
N GLU A 296 3.08 0.73 6.49
CA GLU A 296 3.18 2.07 5.92
C GLU A 296 3.16 3.15 6.99
N ILE A 297 2.23 3.10 7.94
CA ILE A 297 2.15 4.13 8.99
C ILE A 297 3.48 4.24 9.75
N CYS A 298 4.16 3.12 9.98
CA CYS A 298 5.43 3.11 10.69
C CYS A 298 6.62 3.43 9.79
N PHE A 299 6.59 2.98 8.54
CA PHE A 299 7.68 3.07 7.57
C PHE A 299 7.14 3.48 6.19
N PRO A 300 6.81 4.77 6.00
CA PRO A 300 6.23 5.24 4.75
C PRO A 300 7.08 4.91 3.52
N GLY A 301 6.45 4.29 2.52
CA GLY A 301 7.04 3.87 1.24
C GLY A 301 7.57 2.44 1.20
N SER A 302 7.79 1.83 2.37
CA SER A 302 8.47 0.53 2.48
C SER A 302 7.69 -0.65 1.92
N SER A 303 6.36 -0.63 2.05
CA SER A 303 5.48 -1.64 1.49
C SER A 303 4.86 -1.15 0.17
N VAL A 304 4.58 0.14 -0.01
CA VAL A 304 3.94 0.66 -1.23
C VAL A 304 4.78 0.33 -2.46
N TYR A 305 6.10 0.55 -2.40
CA TYR A 305 6.99 0.30 -3.53
C TYR A 305 6.94 -1.17 -4.03
N PRO A 306 7.12 -2.21 -3.19
CA PRO A 306 6.96 -3.58 -3.64
C PRO A 306 5.51 -3.93 -4.00
N ARG A 307 4.49 -3.39 -3.31
CA ARG A 307 3.08 -3.71 -3.61
C ARG A 307 2.61 -3.13 -4.95
N VAL A 308 3.12 -1.96 -5.37
CA VAL A 308 2.87 -1.44 -6.72
C VAL A 308 3.42 -2.39 -7.77
N GLN A 309 4.66 -2.87 -7.61
CA GLN A 309 5.28 -3.82 -8.53
C GLN A 309 4.49 -5.12 -8.64
N THR A 310 4.04 -5.67 -7.51
CA THR A 310 3.20 -6.88 -7.48
C THR A 310 1.84 -6.63 -8.13
N TRP A 311 1.24 -5.46 -7.93
CA TRP A 311 -0.06 -5.11 -8.51
C TRP A 311 -0.01 -4.94 -10.03
N THR A 312 1.06 -4.34 -10.55
CA THR A 312 1.22 -4.07 -11.98
C THR A 312 1.96 -5.19 -12.73
N ASP A 313 2.43 -6.21 -12.03
CA ASP A 313 3.37 -7.23 -12.54
C ASP A 313 4.56 -6.61 -13.32
N HIS A 314 5.06 -5.48 -12.81
CA HIS A 314 6.12 -4.70 -13.45
C HIS A 314 7.23 -4.43 -12.44
N TYR A 315 8.48 -4.69 -12.84
CA TYR A 315 9.64 -4.56 -11.98
C TYR A 315 10.39 -3.27 -12.29
N TYR A 316 10.42 -2.34 -11.34
CA TYR A 316 11.12 -1.05 -11.49
C TYR A 316 12.58 -1.22 -11.07
N SER A 317 13.50 -1.31 -12.04
CA SER A 317 14.90 -1.73 -11.80
C SER A 317 15.95 -0.72 -12.28
N GLU A 318 15.59 0.19 -13.18
CA GLU A 318 16.50 1.20 -13.73
C GLU A 318 15.91 2.63 -13.66
N GLN A 319 16.76 3.66 -13.78
CA GLN A 319 16.35 5.08 -13.66
C GLN A 319 15.22 5.46 -14.59
N GLN A 320 15.24 4.89 -15.78
CA GLN A 320 14.21 5.11 -16.76
C GLN A 320 12.84 4.58 -16.31
N ASP A 321 12.78 3.49 -15.55
CA ASP A 321 11.51 2.91 -15.08
C ASP A 321 10.84 3.84 -14.06
N TRP A 322 11.63 4.56 -13.25
CA TRP A 322 11.12 5.53 -12.26
C TRP A 322 10.75 6.88 -12.89
N ASP A 323 11.54 7.35 -13.86
CA ASP A 323 11.33 8.64 -14.52
C ASP A 323 10.18 8.58 -15.56
N THR A 324 9.92 7.39 -16.12
CA THR A 324 8.92 7.18 -17.16
C THR A 324 8.26 5.81 -16.99
N PRO A 325 7.44 5.63 -15.94
CA PRO A 325 6.74 4.37 -15.70
C PRO A 325 5.80 4.03 -16.87
N PRO A 326 5.45 2.75 -17.06
CA PRO A 326 4.51 2.34 -18.10
C PRO A 326 3.19 3.11 -18.01
N GLU A 327 2.65 3.56 -19.14
CA GLU A 327 1.35 4.25 -19.16
C GLU A 327 0.21 3.31 -18.76
N GLU A 328 0.32 2.03 -19.15
CA GLU A 328 -0.60 0.92 -18.91
C GLU A 328 0.12 -0.42 -19.03
N VAL A 329 -0.40 -1.46 -18.37
CA VAL A 329 0.07 -2.85 -18.48
C VAL A 329 -1.08 -3.78 -18.82
N GLU A 330 -0.78 -4.88 -19.51
CA GLU A 330 -1.79 -5.91 -19.80
C GLU A 330 -2.02 -6.78 -18.57
N TYR A 331 -3.29 -7.10 -18.29
CA TYR A 331 -3.61 -8.03 -17.21
C TYR A 331 -2.99 -9.42 -17.45
N VAL A 332 -2.58 -10.07 -16.37
CA VAL A 332 -2.07 -11.44 -16.40
C VAL A 332 -3.27 -12.37 -16.36
N SER A 333 -3.57 -13.03 -17.48
CA SER A 333 -4.72 -13.95 -17.57
C SER A 333 -4.71 -15.11 -16.56
N GLY A 334 -3.55 -15.43 -15.98
CA GLY A 334 -3.40 -16.39 -14.90
C GLY A 334 -3.79 -15.87 -13.52
N TYR A 335 -3.80 -14.54 -13.32
CA TYR A 335 -4.16 -13.90 -12.06
C TYR A 335 -5.66 -13.63 -12.04
N SER A 336 -6.39 -14.41 -11.24
CA SER A 336 -7.83 -14.25 -11.08
C SER A 336 -8.18 -12.88 -10.50
N VAL A 337 -7.28 -12.32 -9.69
CA VAL A 337 -7.41 -11.02 -9.01
C VAL A 337 -7.58 -9.85 -9.98
N GLU A 338 -6.85 -9.85 -11.09
CA GLU A 338 -6.97 -8.85 -12.16
C GLU A 338 -8.15 -9.14 -13.12
N ASN A 339 -8.75 -10.33 -12.99
CA ASN A 339 -9.90 -10.79 -13.76
C ASN A 339 -11.22 -10.71 -12.97
N GLY A 340 -11.29 -9.79 -12.00
CA GLY A 340 -12.50 -9.50 -11.24
C GLY A 340 -12.73 -10.40 -10.03
N TYR A 341 -11.70 -11.04 -9.47
CA TYR A 341 -11.79 -11.69 -8.17
C TYR A 341 -12.16 -10.68 -7.06
N SER A 342 -12.64 -11.21 -5.93
CA SER A 342 -13.16 -10.39 -4.83
C SER A 342 -12.02 -9.94 -3.92
N LEU A 343 -11.97 -8.64 -3.61
CA LEU A 343 -11.11 -8.08 -2.56
C LEU A 343 -11.35 -8.74 -1.19
N TYR A 344 -12.58 -9.19 -0.96
CA TYR A 344 -13.04 -9.75 0.31
C TYR A 344 -12.90 -11.28 0.37
N ASP A 345 -12.43 -11.95 -0.70
CA ASP A 345 -12.34 -13.41 -0.74
C ASP A 345 -10.90 -13.84 -0.45
N TRP A 346 -10.66 -14.31 0.77
CA TRP A 346 -9.34 -14.74 1.24
C TRP A 346 -9.37 -16.25 1.52
N SER A 347 -9.94 -17.02 0.60
CA SER A 347 -9.95 -18.47 0.71
C SER A 347 -8.54 -19.05 0.59
N ASN A 348 -8.24 -20.08 1.37
CA ASN A 348 -6.90 -20.68 1.44
C ASN A 348 -6.54 -21.59 0.25
N ASP A 349 -7.48 -21.81 -0.67
CA ASP A 349 -7.24 -22.56 -1.92
C ASP A 349 -6.68 -21.70 -3.07
N LEU A 350 -6.34 -20.43 -2.78
CA LEU A 350 -5.78 -19.51 -3.78
C LEU A 350 -4.36 -19.91 -4.21
N PRO A 351 -4.04 -19.84 -5.52
CA PRO A 351 -2.65 -19.91 -5.97
C PRO A 351 -1.80 -18.80 -5.32
N MET A 352 -0.51 -19.08 -5.08
CA MET A 352 0.39 -18.12 -4.43
C MET A 352 0.44 -16.78 -5.15
N ASP A 353 0.53 -16.79 -6.49
CA ASP A 353 0.57 -15.55 -7.26
C ASP A 353 -0.72 -14.71 -7.08
N ASP A 354 -1.88 -15.35 -7.04
CA ASP A 354 -3.16 -14.68 -6.75
C ASP A 354 -3.18 -14.10 -5.33
N LEU A 355 -2.65 -14.84 -4.35
CA LEU A 355 -2.56 -14.39 -2.98
C LEU A 355 -1.66 -13.14 -2.88
N LEU A 356 -0.51 -13.12 -3.54
CA LEU A 356 0.42 -11.98 -3.54
C LEU A 356 -0.22 -10.71 -4.14
N VAL A 357 -0.93 -10.84 -5.27
CA VAL A 357 -1.67 -9.72 -5.87
C VAL A 357 -2.83 -9.28 -4.98
N LEU A 358 -3.48 -10.21 -4.27
CA LEU A 358 -4.53 -9.88 -3.30
C LEU A 358 -3.99 -9.10 -2.09
N TYR A 359 -2.82 -9.47 -1.56
CA TYR A 359 -2.10 -8.67 -0.57
C TYR A 359 -1.79 -7.26 -1.07
N ALA A 360 -1.36 -7.13 -2.32
CA ALA A 360 -1.12 -5.82 -2.94
C ALA A 360 -2.41 -4.99 -2.99
N GLN A 361 -3.55 -5.59 -3.36
CA GLN A 361 -4.83 -4.88 -3.37
C GLN A 361 -5.25 -4.40 -1.99
N VAL A 362 -5.16 -5.23 -0.94
CA VAL A 362 -5.57 -4.79 0.41
C VAL A 362 -4.59 -3.77 0.99
N SER A 363 -3.31 -3.88 0.67
CA SER A 363 -2.30 -2.89 1.06
C SER A 363 -2.61 -1.53 0.42
N LEU A 364 -2.86 -1.50 -0.90
CA LEU A 364 -3.24 -0.27 -1.60
C LEU A 364 -4.60 0.25 -1.12
N PHE A 365 -5.54 -0.62 -0.75
CA PHE A 365 -6.82 -0.21 -0.17
C PHE A 365 -6.65 0.44 1.20
N ALA A 366 -5.78 -0.10 2.06
CA ALA A 366 -5.39 0.53 3.30
C ALA A 366 -4.79 1.92 3.08
N GLN A 367 -3.88 2.05 2.12
CA GLN A 367 -3.28 3.35 1.81
C GLN A 367 -4.25 4.36 1.21
N TYR A 368 -5.21 3.89 0.42
CA TYR A 368 -6.31 4.72 -0.02
C TYR A 368 -7.14 5.21 1.18
N MET A 369 -7.49 4.33 2.13
CA MET A 369 -8.20 4.76 3.35
C MET A 369 -7.38 5.76 4.17
N TYR A 370 -6.08 5.55 4.33
CA TYR A 370 -5.20 6.52 4.98
C TYR A 370 -5.25 7.88 4.27
N SER A 371 -5.05 7.89 2.95
CA SER A 371 -5.03 9.13 2.15
C SER A 371 -6.33 9.94 2.30
N ARG A 372 -7.45 9.23 2.51
CA ARG A 372 -8.78 9.85 2.63
C ARG A 372 -9.14 10.29 4.05
N PHE A 373 -8.70 9.57 5.07
CA PHE A 373 -9.22 9.71 6.43
C PHE A 373 -8.14 9.84 7.51
N GLY A 374 -6.87 9.73 7.15
CA GLY A 374 -5.73 9.66 8.07
C GLY A 374 -5.69 8.36 8.88
N ASN A 375 -4.66 8.21 9.73
CA ASN A 375 -4.46 6.98 10.52
C ASN A 375 -5.57 6.67 11.52
N THR A 376 -6.26 7.68 12.08
CA THR A 376 -7.30 7.45 13.11
C THR A 376 -8.52 6.67 12.61
N VAL A 377 -8.68 6.53 11.28
CA VAL A 377 -9.75 5.71 10.69
C VAL A 377 -9.60 4.24 11.06
N PHE A 378 -8.37 3.74 11.15
CA PHE A 378 -8.09 2.35 11.48
C PHE A 378 -8.52 2.07 12.92
N HIS A 379 -8.13 2.91 13.87
CA HIS A 379 -8.60 2.84 15.26
C HIS A 379 -10.13 2.85 15.34
N SER A 380 -10.78 3.73 14.57
CA SER A 380 -12.24 3.80 14.52
C SER A 380 -12.87 2.51 13.99
N ILE A 381 -12.28 1.88 12.98
CA ILE A 381 -12.74 0.57 12.47
C ILE A 381 -12.57 -0.51 13.55
N MET A 382 -11.41 -0.55 14.22
CA MET A 382 -11.11 -1.48 15.32
C MET A 382 -12.10 -1.36 16.48
N ASP A 383 -12.38 -0.13 16.93
CA ASP A 383 -13.35 0.15 18.00
C ASP A 383 -14.76 -0.34 17.64
N ASN A 384 -15.19 -0.08 16.39
CA ASN A 384 -16.51 -0.53 15.91
C ASN A 384 -16.57 -2.06 15.79
N MET A 385 -15.48 -2.72 15.41
CA MET A 385 -15.39 -4.18 15.42
C MET A 385 -15.43 -4.75 16.84
N SER A 386 -14.68 -4.18 17.78
CA SER A 386 -14.62 -4.64 19.17
C SER A 386 -15.97 -4.51 19.88
N THR A 387 -16.59 -3.34 19.81
CA THR A 387 -17.89 -3.05 20.45
C THR A 387 -19.05 -3.85 19.83
N GLY A 388 -18.94 -4.20 18.55
CA GLY A 388 -19.88 -5.07 17.84
C GLY A 388 -19.71 -6.57 18.12
N GLY A 389 -18.64 -7.01 18.78
CA GLY A 389 -18.36 -8.45 18.92
C GLY A 389 -17.87 -9.09 17.61
N GLY A 390 -17.04 -8.36 16.87
CA GLY A 390 -16.39 -8.79 15.62
C GLY A 390 -17.27 -8.69 14.37
N LEU A 391 -16.73 -9.17 13.25
CA LEU A 391 -17.45 -9.27 11.97
C LEU A 391 -18.46 -10.43 12.02
N SER A 392 -19.58 -10.21 12.71
CA SER A 392 -20.73 -11.12 12.73
C SER A 392 -21.74 -10.75 11.65
N ALA A 393 -22.69 -11.64 11.34
CA ALA A 393 -23.80 -11.32 10.44
C ALA A 393 -24.63 -10.09 10.90
N ALA A 394 -24.58 -9.73 12.19
CA ALA A 394 -25.23 -8.54 12.73
C ALA A 394 -24.37 -7.26 12.62
N ASN A 395 -23.04 -7.40 12.52
CA ASN A 395 -22.07 -6.32 12.38
C ASN A 395 -21.23 -6.57 11.14
N SER A 396 -21.84 -6.38 9.98
CA SER A 396 -21.15 -6.54 8.71
C SER A 396 -20.06 -5.48 8.56
N PHE A 397 -19.01 -5.81 7.81
CA PHE A 397 -18.01 -4.85 7.36
C PHE A 397 -18.65 -3.55 6.83
N GLN A 398 -19.78 -3.69 6.14
CA GLN A 398 -20.53 -2.55 5.61
C GLN A 398 -20.90 -1.53 6.70
N SER A 399 -21.46 -2.02 7.82
CA SER A 399 -21.89 -1.16 8.92
C SER A 399 -20.72 -0.51 9.66
N ILE A 400 -19.63 -1.25 9.86
CA ILE A 400 -18.42 -0.79 10.55
C ILE A 400 -17.70 0.28 9.73
N CYS A 401 -17.47 0.03 8.44
CA CYS A 401 -16.81 1.01 7.59
C CYS A 401 -17.64 2.26 7.39
N GLN A 402 -18.96 2.14 7.25
CA GLN A 402 -19.84 3.30 7.18
C GLN A 402 -19.78 4.14 8.47
N ALA A 403 -19.67 3.51 9.63
CA ALA A 403 -19.54 4.20 10.91
C ALA A 403 -18.19 4.92 11.06
N ALA A 404 -17.10 4.28 10.63
CA ALA A 404 -15.75 4.84 10.74
C ALA A 404 -15.45 5.94 9.70
N THR A 405 -15.91 5.76 8.46
CA THR A 405 -15.55 6.64 7.33
C THR A 405 -16.63 7.64 6.96
N GLY A 406 -17.88 7.39 7.35
CA GLY A 406 -19.03 8.15 6.85
C GLY A 406 -19.38 7.86 5.38
N VAL A 407 -18.70 6.92 4.72
CA VAL A 407 -18.91 6.56 3.31
C VAL A 407 -19.50 5.16 3.19
N ASP A 408 -20.45 4.98 2.26
CA ASP A 408 -20.99 3.64 1.98
C ASP A 408 -19.86 2.74 1.42
N PRO A 409 -19.65 1.53 1.96
CA PRO A 409 -18.49 0.71 1.58
C PRO A 409 -18.44 0.26 0.11
N ALA A 410 -19.59 0.13 -0.57
CA ALA A 410 -19.56 -0.11 -2.02
C ALA A 410 -19.04 1.13 -2.76
N THR A 411 -19.42 2.33 -2.31
CA THR A 411 -18.88 3.59 -2.85
C THR A 411 -17.40 3.77 -2.50
N LEU A 412 -16.98 3.40 -1.29
CA LEU A 412 -15.58 3.47 -0.87
C LEU A 412 -14.69 2.57 -1.74
N ALA A 413 -15.08 1.30 -1.90
CA ALA A 413 -14.37 0.36 -2.75
C ALA A 413 -14.42 0.78 -4.23
N GLN A 414 -15.54 1.29 -4.73
CA GLN A 414 -15.61 1.86 -6.08
C GLN A 414 -14.59 2.97 -6.28
N ASN A 415 -14.52 3.94 -5.35
CA ASN A 415 -13.61 5.06 -5.47
C ASN A 415 -12.15 4.61 -5.41
N PHE A 416 -11.83 3.62 -4.57
CA PHE A 416 -10.52 2.96 -4.59
C PHE A 416 -10.20 2.35 -5.97
N ARG A 417 -11.14 1.60 -6.57
CA ARG A 417 -10.93 1.01 -7.90
C ARG A 417 -10.71 2.06 -8.97
N VAL A 418 -11.42 3.19 -8.89
CA VAL A 418 -11.22 4.33 -9.80
C VAL A 418 -9.87 4.98 -9.52
N ALA A 419 -9.46 5.15 -8.26
CA ALA A 419 -8.17 5.74 -7.89
C ALA A 419 -6.98 4.94 -8.45
N LEU A 420 -7.04 3.60 -8.44
CA LEU A 420 -5.99 2.74 -9.03
C LEU A 420 -5.76 3.01 -10.52
N THR A 421 -6.77 3.48 -11.25
CA THR A 421 -6.68 3.78 -12.69
C THR A 421 -6.46 5.27 -12.94
N ALA A 422 -7.15 6.13 -12.20
CA ALA A 422 -7.16 7.56 -12.42
C ALA A 422 -5.96 8.28 -11.79
N ASN A 423 -5.60 7.89 -10.55
CA ASN A 423 -4.68 8.56 -9.64
C ASN A 423 -4.64 10.08 -9.87
N THR A 424 -5.77 10.74 -9.61
CA THR A 424 -5.92 12.17 -9.89
C THR A 424 -5.07 13.01 -8.95
N SER A 425 -4.83 14.28 -9.31
CA SER A 425 -4.31 15.25 -8.34
C SER A 425 -5.24 15.32 -7.11
N PRO A 426 -4.72 15.47 -5.88
CA PRO A 426 -5.54 15.57 -4.67
C PRO A 426 -6.53 16.75 -4.66
N ASP A 427 -6.27 17.80 -5.45
CA ASP A 427 -7.16 18.96 -5.59
C ASP A 427 -8.39 18.66 -6.48
N GLU A 428 -8.37 17.56 -7.23
CA GLU A 428 -9.47 17.11 -8.08
C GLU A 428 -10.42 16.19 -7.33
N TYR A 429 -11.72 16.33 -7.59
CA TYR A 429 -12.76 15.49 -6.99
C TYR A 429 -12.67 15.38 -5.46
N GLU A 430 -12.21 16.43 -4.76
CA GLU A 430 -12.01 16.40 -3.30
C GLU A 430 -11.05 15.26 -2.85
N GLY A 431 -10.11 14.89 -3.71
CA GLY A 431 -9.12 13.84 -3.49
C GLY A 431 -9.68 12.42 -3.54
N ILE A 432 -10.94 12.22 -3.96
CA ILE A 432 -11.58 10.89 -3.83
C ILE A 432 -11.02 9.83 -4.79
N TYR A 433 -10.29 10.26 -5.82
CA TYR A 433 -9.64 9.40 -6.81
C TYR A 433 -8.12 9.55 -6.81
N SER A 434 -7.55 10.06 -5.71
CA SER A 434 -6.11 10.31 -5.54
C SER A 434 -5.51 9.40 -4.47
N PHE A 435 -4.21 9.18 -4.56
CA PHE A 435 -3.39 8.67 -3.46
C PHE A 435 -2.38 9.74 -3.03
N SER A 436 -1.96 9.70 -1.76
CA SER A 436 -0.95 10.61 -1.23
C SER A 436 -0.02 9.87 -0.29
N MET A 437 1.29 10.12 -0.42
CA MET A 437 2.26 9.62 0.56
C MET A 437 1.97 10.18 1.95
N GLN A 438 2.24 9.34 2.95
CA GLN A 438 2.03 9.67 4.34
C GLN A 438 3.12 10.62 4.86
N GLU A 439 2.85 11.29 5.99
CA GLU A 439 3.86 12.09 6.67
C GLU A 439 5.06 11.24 7.08
N GLY A 440 6.28 11.75 6.84
CA GLY A 440 7.53 11.05 7.12
C GLY A 440 8.08 10.23 5.96
N TYR A 441 7.40 10.21 4.81
CA TYR A 441 7.98 9.69 3.58
C TYR A 441 9.14 10.56 3.09
N GLU A 442 10.26 9.92 2.77
CA GLU A 442 11.47 10.56 2.26
C GLU A 442 11.80 10.04 0.85
N PRO A 443 11.59 10.83 -0.21
CA PRO A 443 11.86 10.43 -1.60
C PRO A 443 13.28 9.92 -1.85
N ALA A 444 14.27 10.40 -1.08
CA ALA A 444 15.66 10.01 -1.21
C ALA A 444 15.91 8.51 -0.95
N ASP A 445 15.04 7.88 -0.15
CA ASP A 445 15.12 6.44 0.15
C ASP A 445 14.58 5.59 -1.03
N TYR A 446 13.87 6.20 -1.98
CA TYR A 446 13.20 5.53 -3.09
C TYR A 446 13.47 6.23 -4.43
N HIS A 447 14.76 6.31 -4.81
CA HIS A 447 15.19 6.80 -6.12
C HIS A 447 14.78 8.25 -6.47
N GLY A 448 14.38 9.05 -5.48
CA GLY A 448 13.95 10.44 -5.66
C GLY A 448 12.49 10.60 -6.11
N VAL A 449 11.73 9.51 -6.17
CA VAL A 449 10.31 9.52 -6.55
C VAL A 449 9.52 10.30 -5.50
N GLN A 450 8.83 11.38 -5.89
CA GLN A 450 8.12 12.24 -4.93
C GLN A 450 6.86 11.57 -4.37
N ASN A 451 6.20 10.75 -5.17
CA ASN A 451 5.01 10.01 -4.79
C ASN A 451 5.03 8.62 -5.43
N LEU A 452 5.18 7.58 -4.62
CA LEU A 452 5.27 6.20 -5.13
C LEU A 452 4.00 5.73 -5.84
N TYR A 453 2.85 6.35 -5.57
CA TYR A 453 1.60 6.04 -6.26
C TYR A 453 1.60 6.52 -7.73
N ASP A 454 2.52 7.40 -8.12
CA ASP A 454 2.67 7.81 -9.52
C ASP A 454 3.26 6.68 -10.40
N LEU A 455 3.81 5.64 -9.77
CA LEU A 455 4.20 4.39 -10.42
C LEU A 455 3.00 3.44 -10.65
N LEU A 456 1.80 3.77 -10.17
CA LEU A 456 0.59 3.03 -10.52
C LEU A 456 0.20 3.31 -11.96
N CYS A 457 -0.10 2.24 -12.70
CA CYS A 457 -0.68 2.32 -14.03
C CYS A 457 -1.91 1.41 -14.15
N PRO A 458 -2.81 1.68 -15.11
CA PRO A 458 -3.97 0.82 -15.38
C PRO A 458 -3.53 -0.59 -15.78
N VAL A 459 -4.04 -1.58 -15.07
CA VAL A 459 -3.97 -3.00 -15.46
C VAL A 459 -5.16 -3.30 -16.37
N VAL A 460 -4.91 -3.40 -17.67
CA VAL A 460 -5.92 -3.44 -18.72
C VAL A 460 -6.32 -4.87 -19.04
N PHE A 461 -7.59 -5.18 -18.82
CA PHE A 461 -8.20 -6.44 -19.20
C PHE A 461 -8.41 -6.51 -20.72
N THR A 462 -7.75 -7.48 -21.38
CA THR A 462 -7.80 -7.73 -22.84
C THR A 462 -8.60 -8.99 -23.21
N GLY A 463 -9.19 -9.66 -22.22
CA GLY A 463 -9.99 -10.87 -22.41
C GLY A 463 -11.35 -10.62 -23.09
N SER A 464 -12.05 -11.71 -23.46
CA SER A 464 -13.34 -11.59 -24.18
C SER A 464 -14.57 -11.45 -23.27
N SER A 465 -14.49 -11.95 -22.04
CA SER A 465 -15.55 -11.88 -21.01
C SER A 465 -15.03 -12.36 -19.67
N CYS A 466 -15.59 -11.88 -18.57
CA CYS A 466 -15.32 -12.42 -17.24
C CYS A 466 -16.54 -12.37 -16.31
N SER A 467 -16.34 -12.82 -15.07
CA SER A 467 -17.33 -12.73 -14.00
C SER A 467 -16.72 -12.01 -12.81
N ILE A 468 -17.23 -10.82 -12.52
CA ILE A 468 -16.74 -9.95 -11.47
C ILE A 468 -17.43 -10.32 -10.16
N LYS A 469 -16.64 -10.76 -9.18
CA LYS A 469 -17.06 -11.10 -7.80
C LYS A 469 -17.35 -9.83 -7.01
N GLY A 470 -18.03 -9.94 -5.87
CA GLY A 470 -18.36 -8.78 -5.03
C GLY A 470 -17.09 -8.06 -4.59
N GLY A 471 -17.02 -6.74 -4.73
CA GLY A 471 -15.81 -5.96 -4.44
C GLY A 471 -14.73 -6.04 -5.51
N GLY A 472 -14.86 -6.95 -6.47
CA GLY A 472 -13.98 -7.08 -7.62
C GLY A 472 -14.25 -6.02 -8.68
N ALA A 473 -13.25 -5.78 -9.53
CA ALA A 473 -13.35 -4.91 -10.69
C ALA A 473 -12.41 -5.38 -11.81
N ILE A 474 -12.63 -4.87 -13.01
CA ILE A 474 -11.66 -4.88 -14.11
C ILE A 474 -11.55 -3.47 -14.69
N CYS A 475 -10.42 -3.14 -15.28
CA CYS A 475 -10.23 -1.94 -16.10
C CYS A 475 -10.12 -2.35 -17.57
N VAL A 476 -10.89 -1.72 -18.46
CA VAL A 476 -10.85 -2.00 -19.91
C VAL A 476 -10.55 -0.74 -20.69
N LYS A 477 -9.96 -0.89 -21.87
CA LYS A 477 -9.74 0.21 -22.83
C LYS A 477 -10.80 0.13 -23.94
N PRO A 478 -11.76 1.07 -24.04
CA PRO A 478 -12.86 0.96 -24.98
C PRO A 478 -12.44 1.26 -26.42
N VAL A 479 -12.89 0.44 -27.37
CA VAL A 479 -12.69 0.72 -28.81
C VAL A 479 -13.43 2.00 -29.18
N GLY A 480 -12.67 3.00 -29.64
CA GLY A 480 -13.24 4.29 -30.04
C GLY A 480 -13.59 5.21 -28.88
N GLY A 481 -13.07 4.96 -27.68
CA GLY A 481 -13.13 5.88 -26.54
C GLY A 481 -14.49 5.94 -25.82
N VAL A 482 -15.44 5.06 -26.18
CA VAL A 482 -16.75 4.96 -25.50
C VAL A 482 -17.16 3.49 -25.35
N TYR A 483 -17.43 3.08 -24.12
CA TYR A 483 -17.88 1.74 -23.78
C TYR A 483 -19.40 1.65 -23.68
N TYR A 484 -20.00 0.71 -24.41
CA TYR A 484 -21.40 0.35 -24.28
C TYR A 484 -21.53 -1.05 -23.66
N PRO A 485 -22.10 -1.20 -22.45
CA PRO A 485 -22.28 -2.52 -21.85
C PRO A 485 -23.03 -3.48 -22.80
N PRO A 486 -22.49 -4.69 -23.06
CA PRO A 486 -23.12 -5.62 -23.98
C PRO A 486 -24.42 -6.20 -23.40
N SER A 487 -25.27 -6.75 -24.27
CA SER A 487 -26.58 -7.31 -23.88
C SER A 487 -26.51 -8.50 -22.90
N GLY A 488 -25.34 -9.11 -22.73
CA GLY A 488 -25.08 -10.18 -21.75
C GLY A 488 -24.53 -9.69 -20.41
N ALA A 489 -24.29 -8.40 -20.24
CA ALA A 489 -23.82 -7.84 -18.98
C ALA A 489 -24.90 -7.94 -17.90
N ALA A 490 -24.51 -8.38 -16.71
CA ALA A 490 -25.42 -8.51 -15.58
C ALA A 490 -25.84 -7.14 -15.05
N SER A 491 -27.13 -7.02 -14.71
CA SER A 491 -27.66 -5.84 -14.04
C SER A 491 -26.96 -5.59 -12.70
N GLY A 492 -26.64 -4.33 -12.42
CA GLY A 492 -26.02 -3.91 -11.16
C GLY A 492 -24.49 -3.95 -11.15
N LEU A 493 -23.84 -4.19 -12.30
CA LEU A 493 -22.48 -3.71 -12.52
C LEU A 493 -22.50 -2.18 -12.61
N VAL A 494 -21.46 -1.55 -12.07
CA VAL A 494 -21.20 -0.13 -12.20
C VAL A 494 -20.08 0.07 -13.22
N TYR A 495 -20.18 1.11 -14.03
CA TYR A 495 -19.21 1.46 -15.06
C TYR A 495 -18.81 2.91 -14.85
N ILE A 496 -17.52 3.18 -14.90
CA ILE A 496 -16.95 4.53 -14.74
C ILE A 496 -15.94 4.74 -15.86
N GLY A 497 -16.24 5.65 -16.77
CA GLY A 497 -15.32 6.13 -17.79
C GLY A 497 -14.28 7.08 -17.20
N ILE A 498 -13.04 6.94 -17.63
CA ILE A 498 -11.89 7.70 -17.12
C ILE A 498 -11.08 8.18 -18.31
N THR A 499 -10.96 9.49 -18.47
CA THR A 499 -10.01 10.11 -19.40
C THR A 499 -8.82 10.61 -18.58
N ARG A 500 -7.64 9.99 -18.74
CA ARG A 500 -6.42 10.43 -18.05
C ARG A 500 -5.80 11.54 -18.90
N ASN A 501 -5.43 12.64 -18.27
CA ASN A 501 -4.52 13.57 -18.93
C ASN A 501 -3.09 13.06 -18.71
N THR A 502 -2.56 12.32 -19.68
CA THR A 502 -1.16 11.82 -19.68
C THR A 502 -0.18 12.78 -20.36
N GLU A 503 -0.62 14.00 -20.71
CA GLU A 503 0.32 15.03 -21.13
C GLU A 503 1.27 15.31 -19.95
N PRO A 504 2.60 15.16 -20.11
CA PRO A 504 3.55 15.54 -19.08
C PRO A 504 3.20 16.96 -18.67
N HIS A 505 3.00 17.20 -17.37
CA HIS A 505 2.60 18.52 -16.88
C HIS A 505 3.59 19.55 -17.44
N ASP A 506 3.12 20.28 -18.47
CA ASP A 506 3.86 21.33 -19.15
C ASP A 506 4.55 22.17 -18.08
N PHE A 507 5.84 22.45 -18.26
CA PHE A 507 6.65 23.26 -17.34
C PHE A 507 5.81 24.39 -16.71
N LEU A 508 5.39 24.21 -15.45
CA LEU A 508 4.48 25.11 -14.77
C LEU A 508 5.28 25.89 -13.73
N LEU A 509 5.49 27.18 -14.02
CA LEU A 509 6.24 28.05 -13.12
C LEU A 509 5.50 28.19 -11.78
N GLY A 510 6.15 27.78 -10.71
CA GLY A 510 5.64 27.74 -9.34
C GLY A 510 5.14 26.38 -8.86
N ASP A 511 5.06 25.37 -9.73
CA ASP A 511 4.72 23.97 -9.40
C ASP A 511 6.02 23.21 -9.12
N VAL A 512 6.51 23.36 -7.90
CA VAL A 512 7.85 22.95 -7.47
C VAL A 512 7.87 21.49 -7.05
N ASP A 513 6.75 20.95 -6.58
CA ASP A 513 6.63 19.51 -6.34
C ASP A 513 6.25 18.72 -7.61
N MET A 514 5.99 19.41 -8.73
CA MET A 514 5.67 18.87 -10.06
C MET A 514 4.36 18.08 -10.10
N ASN A 515 3.43 18.35 -9.17
CA ASN A 515 2.12 17.72 -9.13
C ASN A 515 1.14 18.30 -10.17
N GLY A 516 1.59 19.27 -10.98
CA GLY A 516 0.80 19.92 -12.03
C GLY A 516 -0.04 21.10 -11.55
N VAL A 517 0.03 21.47 -10.27
CA VAL A 517 -0.77 22.53 -9.63
C VAL A 517 0.14 23.45 -8.80
N VAL A 518 -0.06 24.77 -8.92
CA VAL A 518 0.65 25.76 -8.08
C VAL A 518 -0.16 26.05 -6.82
N ASN A 519 0.20 25.43 -5.70
CA ASN A 519 -0.49 25.57 -4.42
C ASN A 519 0.44 25.96 -3.24
N SER A 520 -0.02 25.80 -1.99
CA SER A 520 0.78 26.15 -0.82
C SER A 520 1.89 25.14 -0.50
N ALA A 521 1.79 23.90 -0.98
CA ALA A 521 2.81 22.88 -0.82
C ALA A 521 4.09 23.29 -1.57
N ASP A 522 3.96 23.79 -2.81
CA ASP A 522 5.07 24.35 -3.57
C ASP A 522 5.75 25.52 -2.86
N ALA A 523 4.95 26.41 -2.27
CA ALA A 523 5.48 27.55 -1.51
C ALA A 523 6.25 27.08 -0.28
N LEU A 524 5.76 26.04 0.40
CA LEU A 524 6.42 25.45 1.55
C LEU A 524 7.71 24.73 1.15
N LEU A 525 7.70 23.96 0.07
CA LEU A 525 8.87 23.27 -0.49
C LEU A 525 9.95 24.28 -0.89
N THR A 526 9.56 25.34 -1.58
CA THR A 526 10.43 26.47 -1.94
C THR A 526 11.01 27.17 -0.71
N LEU A 527 10.21 27.35 0.35
CA LEU A 527 10.67 27.98 1.58
C LEU A 527 11.66 27.09 2.35
N ARG A 528 11.39 25.78 2.40
CA ARG A 528 12.30 24.78 3.00
C ARG A 528 13.64 24.79 2.26
N TYR A 529 13.63 24.84 0.93
CA TYR A 529 14.85 24.99 0.13
C TYR A 529 15.59 26.28 0.46
N ALA A 530 14.88 27.43 0.49
CA ALA A 530 15.47 28.72 0.82
C ALA A 530 16.09 28.78 2.23
N MET A 531 15.66 27.89 3.14
CA MET A 531 16.20 27.73 4.49
C MET A 531 17.34 26.71 4.58
N GLY A 532 17.69 26.04 3.49
CA GLY A 532 18.70 24.97 3.44
C GLY A 532 18.26 23.69 4.12
N LEU A 533 16.95 23.43 4.19
CA LEU A 533 16.38 22.23 4.81
C LEU A 533 16.17 21.09 3.82
N VAL A 534 16.08 21.39 2.52
CA VAL A 534 15.94 20.43 1.42
C VAL A 534 16.77 20.91 0.24
N GLU A 535 17.17 19.99 -0.63
CA GLU A 535 17.77 20.30 -1.94
C GLU A 535 16.71 20.11 -3.03
N LEU A 536 16.73 20.97 -4.04
CA LEU A 536 15.81 20.90 -5.19
C LEU A 536 16.54 20.41 -6.43
N THR A 537 15.86 19.64 -7.27
CA THR A 537 16.40 19.24 -8.58
C THR A 537 16.56 20.45 -9.50
N PRO A 538 17.37 20.38 -10.57
CA PRO A 538 17.53 21.48 -11.52
C PRO A 538 16.20 21.98 -12.11
N GLU A 539 15.26 21.08 -12.37
CA GLU A 539 13.93 21.46 -12.88
C GLU A 539 13.09 22.12 -11.79
N GLN A 540 13.10 21.62 -10.55
CA GLN A 540 12.41 22.28 -9.44
C GLN A 540 12.96 23.67 -9.15
N LEU A 541 14.28 23.86 -9.28
CA LEU A 541 14.90 25.18 -9.16
C LEU A 541 14.41 26.13 -10.25
N GLU A 542 14.26 25.65 -11.47
CA GLU A 542 13.74 26.44 -12.59
C GLU A 542 12.24 26.77 -12.40
N ARG A 543 11.45 25.82 -11.88
CA ARG A 543 10.03 26.04 -11.55
C ARG A 543 9.85 26.96 -10.34
N ALA A 544 10.73 26.89 -9.35
CA ALA A 544 10.67 27.69 -8.14
C ALA A 544 11.16 29.13 -8.33
N ASP A 545 11.93 29.45 -9.37
CA ASP A 545 12.42 30.80 -9.66
C ASP A 545 11.32 31.69 -10.28
N MET A 546 10.38 32.14 -9.45
CA MET A 546 9.18 32.85 -9.87
C MET A 546 9.45 34.22 -10.50
N ASP A 547 10.57 34.85 -10.16
CA ASP A 547 10.97 36.14 -10.71
C ASP A 547 12.04 36.05 -11.83
N GLY A 548 12.58 34.85 -12.09
CA GLY A 548 13.51 34.56 -13.17
C GLY A 548 14.90 35.14 -12.94
N ASN A 549 15.30 35.36 -11.69
CA ASN A 549 16.59 35.98 -11.34
C ASN A 549 17.73 34.96 -11.19
N GLY A 550 17.43 33.66 -11.27
CA GLY A 550 18.35 32.55 -11.12
C GLY A 550 18.66 32.16 -9.67
N THR A 551 17.91 32.66 -8.69
CA THR A 551 18.11 32.42 -7.24
C THR A 551 16.78 32.22 -6.53
N VAL A 552 16.49 30.97 -6.17
CA VAL A 552 15.28 30.60 -5.43
C VAL A 552 15.40 30.99 -3.95
N ASN A 553 14.45 31.79 -3.46
CA ASN A 553 14.44 32.29 -2.09
C ASN A 553 13.01 32.52 -1.55
N SER A 554 12.88 33.05 -0.33
CA SER A 554 11.57 33.30 0.31
C SER A 554 10.63 34.23 -0.47
N ALA A 555 11.15 35.08 -1.36
CA ALA A 555 10.33 35.91 -2.23
C ALA A 555 9.58 35.08 -3.28
N ASP A 556 10.19 34.01 -3.78
CA ASP A 556 9.58 33.09 -4.72
C ASP A 556 8.50 32.25 -4.04
N ALA A 557 8.79 31.72 -2.84
CA ALA A 557 7.79 31.05 -2.01
C ALA A 557 6.54 31.94 -1.77
N LEU A 558 6.75 33.23 -1.50
CA LEU A 558 5.65 34.19 -1.36
C LEU A 558 4.91 34.45 -2.68
N ALA A 559 5.62 34.43 -3.81
CA ALA A 559 5.02 34.59 -5.13
C ALA A 559 4.13 33.40 -5.49
N ILE A 560 4.60 32.17 -5.21
CA ILE A 560 3.83 30.93 -5.33
C ILE A 560 2.57 30.99 -4.46
N LEU A 561 2.70 31.36 -3.17
CA LEU A 561 1.56 31.51 -2.26
C LEU A 561 0.54 32.56 -2.76
N ARG A 562 0.99 33.62 -3.44
CA ARG A 562 0.09 34.60 -4.05
C ARG A 562 -0.59 34.05 -5.30
N VAL A 563 0.10 33.22 -6.07
CA VAL A 563 -0.48 32.54 -7.24
C VAL A 563 -1.56 31.56 -6.79
N SER A 564 -1.28 30.74 -5.76
CA SER A 564 -2.26 29.79 -5.21
C SER A 564 -3.51 30.47 -4.65
N MET A 565 -3.37 31.69 -4.10
CA MET A 565 -4.50 32.51 -3.66
C MET A 565 -5.19 33.32 -4.79
N GLY A 566 -4.74 33.19 -6.05
CA GLY A 566 -5.30 33.91 -7.20
C GLY A 566 -4.99 35.41 -7.23
N LEU A 567 -4.01 35.89 -6.46
CA LEU A 567 -3.69 37.31 -6.29
C LEU A 567 -2.79 37.88 -7.40
N ASN A 568 -2.22 37.03 -8.27
CA ASN A 568 -1.28 37.40 -9.34
C ASN A 568 -1.84 37.26 -10.77
N LYS A 569 -3.16 37.33 -10.97
CA LYS A 569 -3.71 37.53 -12.33
C LYS A 569 -3.31 38.93 -12.82
N LYS A 570 -2.41 39.00 -13.82
CA LYS A 570 -2.19 40.25 -14.58
C LYS A 570 -3.56 40.79 -15.02
N ARG A 571 -3.83 42.06 -14.72
CA ARG A 571 -5.04 42.74 -15.20
C ARG A 571 -5.03 42.75 -16.74
N ARG A 572 -5.95 41.96 -17.30
CA ARG A 572 -6.44 41.89 -18.69
C ARG A 572 -5.51 41.31 -19.74
#